data_AF-A0AA39HWD2-F1
#
_entry.id   AF-A0AA39HWD2-F1
#
_cell.length_a   1.000
_cell.length_b   1.000
_cell.length_c   1.000
_cell.angle_alpha   90.00
_cell.angle_beta   90.00
_cell.angle_gamma   90.00
#
_symmetry.space_group_name_H-M   'P 1'
#
loop_
_entity.id
_entity.type
_entity.pdbx_description
1 polymer ?
#
loop_
_entity_poly.entity_id
_entity_poly.type
_entity_poly.pdbx_seq_one_letter_code
_entity_poly.pdbx_strand_id
1 'polypeptide(L)'
;MPLFVCGDFNCPSHHDWTTAEKHIHVGWTFPWPATKILEENGDFVDSLREVHLDPLETPGNTWSTVQKLSGKEWGYSIPEPQDRIDFIFYRSPQLAVRDSRTYSGSMHLNPITYHQENDYPSDHFSVINNFYFKGL
;
A
#
# COMPACT_ATOMS: atom_id res chain seq x y z
N MET A 1 -15.66 8.87 -18.42
CA MET A 1 -15.79 7.46 -18.03
C MET A 1 -14.80 7.20 -16.91
N PRO A 2 -15.22 6.64 -15.77
CA PRO A 2 -14.28 6.25 -14.71
C PRO A 2 -13.30 5.17 -15.20
N LEU A 3 -12.03 5.33 -14.87
CA LEU A 3 -10.99 4.33 -15.09
C LEU A 3 -10.30 4.02 -13.77
N PHE A 4 -10.00 2.75 -13.55
CA PHE A 4 -9.30 2.25 -12.36
C PHE A 4 -8.09 1.43 -12.80
N VAL A 5 -6.98 1.59 -12.09
CA VAL A 5 -5.79 0.74 -12.19
C VAL A 5 -5.55 0.18 -10.80
N CYS A 6 -5.58 -1.15 -10.67
CA CYS A 6 -5.55 -1.81 -9.38
C CYS A 6 -4.63 -3.03 -9.40
N GLY A 7 -4.08 -3.36 -8.23
CA GLY A 7 -3.33 -4.58 -8.01
C GLY A 7 -1.97 -4.32 -7.37
N ASP A 8 -1.17 -5.37 -7.32
CA ASP A 8 0.20 -5.37 -6.83
C ASP A 8 1.15 -4.78 -7.88
N PHE A 9 1.77 -3.67 -7.55
CA PHE A 9 2.75 -2.99 -8.42
C PHE A 9 4.18 -3.48 -8.17
N ASN A 10 4.42 -4.29 -7.14
CA ASN A 10 5.75 -4.72 -6.67
C ASN A 10 6.72 -3.55 -6.42
N CYS A 11 6.19 -2.34 -6.24
CA CYS A 11 6.96 -1.17 -5.84
C CYS A 11 6.11 -0.28 -4.93
N PRO A 12 6.71 0.37 -3.93
CA PRO A 12 6.02 1.33 -3.09
C PRO A 12 5.54 2.59 -3.82
N SER A 13 4.75 3.41 -3.13
CA SER A 13 4.39 4.74 -3.64
C SER A 13 5.54 5.72 -3.49
N HIS A 14 5.67 6.61 -4.47
CA HIS A 14 6.54 7.77 -4.38
C HIS A 14 6.14 8.75 -3.26
N HIS A 15 4.94 8.61 -2.71
CA HIS A 15 4.49 9.32 -1.51
C HIS A 15 4.90 8.66 -0.19
N ASP A 16 5.37 7.41 -0.20
CA ASP A 16 5.60 6.63 1.03
C ASP A 16 7.07 6.52 1.42
N TRP A 17 7.99 6.84 0.50
CA TRP A 17 9.44 6.73 0.67
C TRP A 17 10.13 8.08 0.57
N THR A 18 9.61 9.08 1.28
CA THR A 18 10.16 10.44 1.28
C THR A 18 11.17 10.64 2.41
N THR A 19 11.76 11.85 2.47
CA THR A 19 12.69 12.23 3.53
C THR A 19 12.05 12.15 4.92
N ALA A 20 10.75 12.35 5.06
CA ALA A 20 10.05 12.26 6.34
C ALA A 20 9.98 10.81 6.84
N GLU A 21 9.79 9.83 5.96
CA GLU A 21 9.68 8.40 6.29
C GLU A 21 11.04 7.69 6.29
N LYS A 22 12.14 8.36 5.93
CA LYS A 22 13.46 7.70 5.83
C LYS A 22 13.84 6.90 7.08
N HIS A 23 13.39 7.32 8.27
CA HIS A 23 13.72 6.67 9.53
C HIS A 23 13.05 5.30 9.71
N ILE A 24 11.90 5.07 9.07
CA ILE A 24 11.24 3.75 9.00
C ILE A 24 11.74 2.93 7.79
N HIS A 25 12.39 3.58 6.83
CA HIS A 25 12.99 2.95 5.63
C HIS A 25 14.51 2.79 5.71
N VAL A 26 15.04 2.52 6.91
CA VAL A 26 16.48 2.25 7.16
C VAL A 26 17.41 3.38 6.64
N GLY A 27 16.91 4.61 6.59
CA GLY A 27 17.60 5.81 6.13
C GLY A 27 17.45 6.13 4.64
N TRP A 28 16.67 5.35 3.89
CA TRP A 28 16.56 5.46 2.44
C TRP A 28 15.34 6.28 2.03
N THR A 29 15.45 6.92 0.87
CA THR A 29 14.36 7.61 0.18
C THR A 29 14.38 7.17 -1.27
N PHE A 30 13.23 6.95 -1.88
CA PHE A 30 13.16 6.50 -3.26
C PHE A 30 11.91 7.06 -3.97
N PRO A 31 12.04 7.62 -5.18
CA PRO A 31 10.95 8.34 -5.84
C PRO A 31 9.95 7.44 -6.59
N TRP A 32 10.08 6.11 -6.47
CA TRP A 32 9.29 5.05 -7.12
C TRP A 32 8.58 5.46 -8.44
N PRO A 33 9.25 5.32 -9.61
CA PRO A 33 8.80 5.96 -10.84
C PRO A 33 7.46 5.44 -11.36
N ALA A 34 7.07 4.19 -11.08
CA ALA A 34 5.83 3.62 -11.60
C ALA A 34 4.59 4.37 -11.10
N THR A 35 4.49 4.58 -9.78
CA THR A 35 3.36 5.32 -9.17
C THR A 35 3.45 6.81 -9.52
N LYS A 36 4.66 7.38 -9.54
CA LYS A 36 4.89 8.77 -9.91
C LYS A 36 4.42 9.09 -11.34
N ILE A 37 4.78 8.27 -12.31
CA ILE A 37 4.37 8.45 -13.71
C ILE A 37 2.85 8.29 -13.85
N LEU A 38 2.24 7.38 -13.09
CA LEU A 38 0.80 7.16 -13.16
C LEU A 38 0.01 8.40 -12.70
N GLU A 39 0.48 9.11 -11.67
CA GLU A 39 -0.12 10.37 -11.22
C GLU A 39 0.24 11.53 -12.15
N GLU A 40 1.53 11.77 -12.41
CA GLU A 40 2.00 12.95 -13.17
C GLU A 40 1.63 12.93 -14.67
N ASN A 41 1.67 11.76 -15.31
CA ASN A 41 1.42 11.63 -16.77
C ASN A 41 0.08 10.97 -17.08
N GLY A 42 -0.43 10.16 -16.15
CA GLY A 42 -1.67 9.42 -16.34
C GLY A 42 -2.91 10.17 -15.84
N ASP A 43 -2.74 11.25 -15.07
CA ASP A 43 -3.81 11.96 -14.34
C ASP A 43 -4.62 11.02 -13.43
N PHE A 44 -3.97 10.02 -12.85
CA PHE A 44 -4.58 9.17 -11.84
C PHE A 44 -4.38 9.74 -10.44
N VAL A 45 -5.28 9.36 -9.55
CA VAL A 45 -5.24 9.69 -8.13
C VAL A 45 -5.03 8.41 -7.34
N ASP A 46 -4.03 8.39 -6.45
CA ASP A 46 -3.86 7.35 -5.43
C ASP A 46 -5.00 7.45 -4.40
N SER A 47 -5.96 6.51 -4.46
CA SER A 47 -7.15 6.58 -3.61
C SER A 47 -6.85 6.52 -2.11
N LEU A 48 -5.76 5.88 -1.69
CA LEU A 48 -5.39 5.83 -0.27
C LEU A 48 -4.81 7.16 0.17
N ARG A 49 -3.91 7.75 -0.63
CA ARG A 49 -3.28 9.03 -0.28
C ARG A 49 -4.21 10.22 -0.42
N GLU A 50 -5.28 10.13 -1.23
CA GLU A 50 -6.31 11.18 -1.30
C GLU A 50 -7.04 11.38 0.05
N VAL A 51 -7.28 10.30 0.82
CA VAL A 51 -7.95 10.39 2.14
C VAL A 51 -7.01 10.24 3.33
N HIS A 52 -5.81 9.68 3.12
CA HIS A 52 -4.77 9.50 4.13
C HIS A 52 -3.45 10.15 3.70
N LEU A 53 -3.40 11.47 3.79
CA LEU A 53 -2.29 12.30 3.28
C LEU A 53 -0.94 12.00 3.96
N ASP A 54 -0.95 11.67 5.25
CA ASP A 54 0.26 11.44 6.02
C ASP A 54 0.62 9.94 6.05
N PRO A 55 1.72 9.53 5.40
CA PRO A 55 2.18 8.14 5.40
C PRO A 55 2.70 7.67 6.76
N LEU A 56 3.07 8.56 7.70
CA LEU A 56 3.47 8.16 9.04
C LEU A 56 2.27 7.84 9.94
N GLU A 57 1.18 8.60 9.80
CA GLU A 57 -0.07 8.34 10.51
C GLU A 57 -0.82 7.15 9.94
N THR A 58 -0.82 7.00 8.61
CA THR A 58 -1.45 5.87 7.93
C THR A 58 -0.51 5.34 6.84
N PRO A 59 0.39 4.41 7.20
CA PRO A 59 1.31 3.80 6.22
C PRO A 59 0.56 3.09 5.10
N GLY A 60 -0.55 2.43 5.43
CA GLY A 60 -1.35 1.68 4.47
C GLY A 60 -0.62 0.44 3.94
N ASN A 61 0.31 -0.12 4.70
CA ASN A 61 1.11 -1.28 4.29
C ASN A 61 0.22 -2.42 3.83
N THR A 62 0.57 -2.99 2.69
CA THR A 62 -0.13 -4.14 2.11
C THR A 62 0.75 -5.36 2.04
N TRP A 63 2.08 -5.23 2.17
CA TRP A 63 3.06 -6.30 2.17
C TRP A 63 4.21 -5.93 3.12
N SER A 64 5.01 -6.81 3.72
CA SER A 64 4.85 -8.26 3.82
C SER A 64 4.20 -8.63 5.15
N THR A 65 2.95 -9.04 5.11
CA THR A 65 2.08 -9.04 6.29
C THR A 65 2.45 -10.13 7.29
N VAL A 66 2.93 -11.26 6.78
CA VAL A 66 3.33 -12.43 7.59
C VAL A 66 4.84 -12.59 7.71
N GLN A 67 5.64 -12.02 6.81
CA GLN A 67 7.11 -12.08 6.88
C GLN A 67 7.66 -10.86 7.61
N LYS A 68 8.53 -11.08 8.62
CA LYS A 68 9.09 -10.00 9.46
C LYS A 68 10.59 -9.82 9.32
N LEU A 69 11.28 -10.81 8.78
CA LEU A 69 12.71 -10.78 8.54
C LEU A 69 12.96 -11.09 7.08
N SER A 70 13.96 -10.45 6.50
CA SER A 70 14.38 -10.68 5.12
C SER A 70 14.66 -12.15 4.83
N GLY A 71 14.46 -12.56 3.57
CA GLY A 71 14.68 -13.94 3.16
C GLY A 71 16.10 -14.48 3.37
N LYS A 72 16.29 -15.76 3.01
CA LYS A 72 17.56 -16.50 3.15
C LYS A 72 18.79 -15.75 2.60
N GLU A 73 18.60 -14.95 1.57
CA GLU A 73 19.65 -14.14 0.91
C GLU A 73 20.36 -13.20 1.90
N TRP A 74 19.62 -12.71 2.89
CA TRP A 74 20.09 -11.84 3.96
C TRP A 74 20.21 -12.56 5.31
N GLY A 75 20.16 -13.90 5.30
CA GLY A 75 20.28 -14.72 6.49
C GLY A 75 19.23 -14.44 7.57
N TYR A 76 18.07 -13.87 7.21
CA TYR A 76 17.04 -13.44 8.16
C TYR A 76 17.55 -12.44 9.21
N SER A 77 18.51 -11.59 8.82
CA SER A 77 19.23 -10.70 9.76
C SER A 77 18.74 -9.25 9.75
N ILE A 78 17.92 -8.86 8.77
CA ILE A 78 17.35 -7.51 8.67
C ILE A 78 15.83 -7.59 8.61
N PRO A 79 15.10 -6.56 9.08
CA PRO A 79 13.65 -6.50 8.93
C PRO A 79 13.22 -6.62 7.46
N GLU A 80 12.17 -7.41 7.20
CA GLU A 80 11.49 -7.40 5.91
C GLU A 80 10.80 -6.04 5.73
N PRO A 81 10.90 -5.39 4.55
CA PRO A 81 10.13 -4.18 4.30
C PRO A 81 8.63 -4.41 4.55
N GLN A 82 7.99 -3.41 5.14
CA GLN A 82 6.55 -3.39 5.38
C GLN A 82 6.02 -2.23 4.53
N ASP A 83 5.79 -2.50 3.26
CA ASP A 83 5.46 -1.54 2.22
C ASP A 83 4.00 -1.62 1.78
N ARG A 84 3.50 -0.49 1.30
CA ARG A 84 2.28 -0.43 0.51
C ARG A 84 2.63 -0.61 -0.96
N ILE A 85 2.33 -1.78 -1.52
CA ILE A 85 2.63 -2.12 -2.93
C ILE A 85 1.37 -2.50 -3.72
N ASP A 86 0.23 -2.66 -3.05
CA ASP A 86 -1.07 -2.86 -3.67
C ASP A 86 -1.83 -1.55 -3.69
N PHE A 87 -2.32 -1.18 -4.87
CA PHE A 87 -2.95 0.13 -5.08
C PHE A 87 -4.31 0.01 -5.72
N ILE A 88 -5.12 1.05 -5.49
CA ILE A 88 -6.27 1.39 -6.32
C ILE A 88 -6.06 2.84 -6.75
N PHE A 89 -5.61 3.03 -7.98
CA PHE A 89 -5.57 4.33 -8.64
C PHE A 89 -6.84 4.53 -9.44
N TYR A 90 -7.35 5.75 -9.47
CA TYR A 90 -8.51 6.06 -10.30
C TYR A 90 -8.36 7.38 -11.05
N ARG A 91 -9.01 7.47 -12.20
CA ARG A 91 -9.13 8.69 -12.99
C ARG A 91 -10.57 8.89 -13.39
N SER A 92 -11.21 9.87 -12.76
CA SER A 92 -12.60 10.22 -13.06
C SER A 92 -12.93 11.63 -12.56
N PRO A 93 -13.49 12.51 -13.41
CA PRO A 93 -14.01 13.78 -12.92
C PRO A 93 -15.28 13.61 -12.07
N GLN A 94 -15.96 12.46 -12.18
CA GLN A 94 -17.26 12.20 -11.55
C GLN A 94 -17.17 11.45 -10.22
N LEU A 95 -16.03 10.86 -9.88
CA LEU A 95 -15.87 10.08 -8.65
C LEU A 95 -14.94 10.81 -7.67
N ALA A 96 -15.17 10.54 -6.39
CA ALA A 96 -14.24 10.79 -5.30
C ALA A 96 -14.23 9.58 -4.36
N VAL A 97 -13.11 9.35 -3.69
CA VAL A 97 -13.00 8.32 -2.64
C VAL A 97 -13.53 8.88 -1.32
N ARG A 98 -14.29 8.05 -0.60
CA ARG A 98 -14.84 8.37 0.72
C ARG A 98 -14.02 7.76 1.84
N ASP A 99 -13.51 6.56 1.61
CA ASP A 99 -12.77 5.75 2.57
C ASP A 99 -11.86 4.78 1.80
N SER A 100 -10.65 4.59 2.30
CA SER A 100 -9.64 3.68 1.75
C SER A 100 -8.92 3.00 2.90
N ARG A 101 -8.94 1.67 2.92
CA ARG A 101 -8.31 0.92 4.02
C ARG A 101 -7.73 -0.41 3.56
N THR A 102 -6.76 -0.90 4.31
CA THR A 102 -6.26 -2.26 4.15
C THR A 102 -7.08 -3.24 5.00
N TYR A 103 -7.19 -4.49 4.56
CA TYR A 103 -7.89 -5.54 5.29
C TYR A 103 -7.14 -6.88 5.20
N SER A 104 -7.02 -7.52 6.37
CA SER A 104 -6.17 -8.67 6.62
C SER A 104 -6.89 -9.80 7.35
N GLY A 105 -8.21 -9.87 7.22
CA GLY A 105 -9.02 -10.72 8.08
C GLY A 105 -9.51 -9.99 9.33
N SER A 106 -10.18 -10.75 10.19
CA SER A 106 -10.78 -10.31 11.45
C SER A 106 -10.04 -10.84 12.68
N MET A 107 -9.20 -11.86 12.51
CA MET A 107 -8.43 -12.48 13.56
C MET A 107 -7.06 -11.82 13.72
N HIS A 108 -6.37 -12.17 14.81
CA HIS A 108 -4.97 -11.78 14.99
C HIS A 108 -4.12 -12.33 13.85
N LEU A 109 -3.29 -11.47 13.26
CA LEU A 109 -2.38 -11.83 12.18
C LEU A 109 -1.14 -12.53 12.73
N ASN A 110 -1.02 -13.82 12.47
CA ASN A 110 0.16 -14.60 12.84
C ASN A 110 1.24 -14.47 11.76
N PRO A 111 2.50 -14.20 12.14
CA PRO A 111 3.62 -14.21 11.21
C PRO A 111 4.02 -15.64 10.84
N ILE A 112 4.92 -15.78 9.87
CA ILE A 112 5.63 -17.03 9.60
C ILE A 112 6.34 -17.49 10.90
N THR A 113 6.21 -18.75 11.32
CA THR A 113 5.68 -19.91 10.57
C THR A 113 4.21 -20.23 10.78
N TYR A 114 3.48 -19.53 11.64
CA TYR A 114 2.08 -19.83 12.02
C TYR A 114 1.01 -19.21 11.10
N HIS A 115 1.43 -18.50 10.06
CA HIS A 115 0.55 -17.80 9.10
C HIS A 115 -0.58 -18.64 8.47
N GLN A 116 -0.49 -19.97 8.43
CA GLN A 116 -1.56 -20.82 7.90
C GLN A 116 -2.79 -20.84 8.81
N GLU A 117 -2.67 -20.38 10.06
CA GLU A 117 -3.78 -20.25 11.00
C GLU A 117 -4.54 -18.92 10.84
N ASN A 118 -4.09 -18.03 9.97
CA ASN A 118 -4.77 -16.76 9.70
C ASN A 118 -6.09 -16.98 8.95
N ASP A 119 -7.11 -16.20 9.31
CA ASP A 119 -8.39 -16.17 8.57
C ASP A 119 -8.28 -15.43 7.22
N TYR A 120 -7.16 -14.73 7.00
CA TYR A 120 -6.72 -14.22 5.71
C TYR A 120 -5.29 -14.72 5.43
N PRO A 121 -5.12 -15.92 4.84
CA PRO A 121 -3.82 -16.57 4.67
C PRO A 121 -3.09 -16.05 3.42
N SER A 122 -2.72 -14.77 3.44
CA SER A 122 -1.90 -14.12 2.41
C SER A 122 -0.81 -13.28 3.08
N ASP A 123 0.33 -13.18 2.42
CA ASP A 123 1.39 -12.24 2.71
C ASP A 123 1.08 -10.80 2.27
N HIS A 124 -0.07 -10.60 1.61
CA HIS A 124 -0.64 -9.30 1.30
C HIS A 124 -1.88 -8.98 2.14
N PHE A 125 -2.19 -7.70 2.31
CA PHE A 125 -3.51 -7.22 2.72
C PHE A 125 -4.30 -6.80 1.49
N SER A 126 -5.61 -7.02 1.51
CA SER A 126 -6.51 -6.44 0.51
C SER A 126 -6.62 -4.93 0.69
N VAL A 127 -6.85 -4.21 -0.40
CA VAL A 127 -7.15 -2.77 -0.39
C VAL A 127 -8.63 -2.57 -0.72
N ILE A 128 -9.36 -1.92 0.18
CA ILE A 128 -10.80 -1.70 0.06
C ILE A 128 -11.05 -0.21 -0.03
N ASN A 129 -11.71 0.21 -1.11
CA ASN A 129 -12.10 1.60 -1.34
C ASN A 129 -13.62 1.72 -1.49
N ASN A 130 -14.16 2.79 -0.90
CA ASN A 130 -15.54 3.20 -1.08
C ASN A 130 -15.56 4.49 -1.90
N PHE A 131 -16.10 4.43 -3.13
CA PHE A 131 -16.27 5.60 -3.99
C PHE A 131 -17.71 6.10 -3.99
N TYR A 132 -17.88 7.38 -4.29
CA TYR A 132 -19.19 7.98 -4.54
C TYR A 132 -19.13 8.88 -5.79
N PHE A 133 -20.28 9.08 -6.41
CA PHE A 133 -20.42 10.04 -7.50
C PHE A 133 -20.60 11.44 -6.93
N LYS A 134 -19.80 12.40 -7.44
CA LYS A 134 -19.90 13.80 -7.05
C LYS A 134 -21.27 14.35 -7.48
N GLY A 135 -21.98 15.00 -6.56
CA GLY A 135 -23.25 15.68 -6.85
C GLY A 135 -24.51 14.81 -6.74
N LEU A 136 -24.39 13.59 -6.22
CA LEU A 136 -25.50 12.76 -5.72
C LEU A 136 -25.38 12.64 -4.20
#